data_AF-A0A969ZE04-F1
#
_entry.id   AF-A0A969ZE04-F1
#
_cell.length_a   1.000
_cell.length_b   1.000
_cell.length_c   1.000
_cell.angle_alpha   90.00
_cell.angle_beta   90.00
_cell.angle_gamma   90.00
#
_symmetry.space_group_name_H-M   'P 1'
#
loop_
_entity.id
_entity.type
_entity.pdbx_description
1 polymer ?
#
loop_
_entity_poly.entity_id
_entity_poly.type
_entity_poly.pdbx_seq_one_letter_code
_entity_poly.pdbx_strand_id
1 'polypeptide(L)'
;MVGDAGGAANDGVNGSLVYTHSINSAPNCRIESSLSLFDVPAASYGVWHAVIYRAYSGDAAPAATYSPDDNNSTMEMQFYVNQDALSHDIPPVITAVNLYDGDRLGEAAAMTPQTEHAVKITIFDSYTLSDLSYVRVIMFYDADGLYNAGDIPATGDTQTAAILTCTVGAVPAWTINAGADSTWIINDANCEQPDLSATTGDFWFHFQPGKVATATETAGAARWHIYAEAENSAGPAENYRDNINMNWYGEITVSTPAIDFGSVALGSDFADNPFPDISITYICNGDYRQQIRAGSPWTGDGFSVALDAAGMPGNAEFSLKACNASNLESAVPVSTSFTTFNTGTQTGESGNTESANTIWLKLGAEGIPALTYNGTIYFGIAP
;
A
#
# COMPACT_ATOMS: atom_id res chain seq x y z
N MET A 1 8.58 -39.28 -58.53
CA MET A 1 9.69 -38.32 -58.63
C MET A 1 9.30 -37.25 -59.63
N VAL A 2 8.86 -36.09 -59.15
CA VAL A 2 9.27 -34.72 -59.51
C VAL A 2 8.58 -33.87 -58.43
N GLY A 3 9.35 -33.13 -57.63
CA GLY A 3 8.82 -32.22 -56.62
C GLY A 3 8.38 -30.91 -57.25
N ASP A 4 7.54 -30.15 -56.55
CA ASP A 4 7.49 -28.71 -56.77
C ASP A 4 7.19 -27.97 -55.47
N ALA A 5 7.88 -26.86 -55.30
CA ALA A 5 8.02 -26.09 -54.09
C ALA A 5 6.99 -24.95 -54.05
N GLY A 6 6.14 -24.92 -53.03
CA GLY A 6 5.35 -23.72 -52.72
C GLY A 6 6.23 -22.69 -52.03
N GLY A 7 6.77 -21.73 -52.79
CA GLY A 7 7.46 -20.57 -52.23
C GLY A 7 6.46 -19.56 -51.68
N ALA A 8 6.55 -19.25 -50.38
CA ALA A 8 5.89 -18.08 -49.80
C ALA A 8 6.75 -16.84 -50.09
N ALA A 9 6.23 -15.91 -50.90
CA ALA A 9 6.80 -14.58 -51.01
C ALA A 9 6.16 -13.69 -49.94
N ASN A 10 6.98 -13.16 -49.04
CA ASN A 10 6.56 -12.19 -48.03
C ASN A 10 6.74 -10.78 -48.63
N ASP A 11 5.65 -10.21 -49.15
CA ASP A 11 5.54 -8.80 -49.51
C ASP A 11 5.16 -8.04 -48.23
N GLY A 12 6.17 -7.45 -47.60
CA GLY A 12 5.98 -6.70 -46.37
C GLY A 12 5.31 -5.35 -46.61
N VAL A 13 3.97 -5.32 -46.70
CA VAL A 13 3.09 -4.20 -46.30
C VAL A 13 1.69 -4.76 -46.00
N ASN A 14 1.19 -4.62 -44.77
CA ASN A 14 -0.18 -4.95 -44.31
C ASN A 14 -0.78 -6.30 -44.77
N GLY A 15 -0.75 -7.27 -43.86
CA GLY A 15 -1.11 -8.67 -44.06
C GLY A 15 -2.45 -8.91 -44.78
N SER A 16 -2.38 -9.10 -46.09
CA SER A 16 -3.39 -9.82 -46.86
C SER A 16 -2.82 -11.20 -47.20
N LEU A 17 -3.32 -12.23 -46.51
CA LEU A 17 -3.02 -13.62 -46.87
C LEU A 17 -3.92 -14.01 -48.04
N VAL A 18 -3.42 -13.85 -49.26
CA VAL A 18 -4.10 -14.34 -50.47
C VAL A 18 -3.78 -15.83 -50.66
N TYR A 19 -4.68 -16.71 -50.22
CA TYR A 19 -4.62 -18.12 -50.60
C TYR A 19 -5.18 -18.29 -52.00
N THR A 20 -4.32 -18.68 -52.94
CA THR A 20 -4.76 -19.12 -54.28
C THR A 20 -4.81 -20.64 -54.27
N HIS A 21 -6.01 -21.23 -54.32
CA HIS A 21 -6.17 -22.68 -54.50
C HIS A 21 -6.64 -22.96 -55.93
N SER A 22 -5.80 -23.60 -56.73
CA SER A 22 -6.16 -24.04 -58.08
C SER A 22 -6.87 -25.39 -57.99
N ILE A 23 -8.18 -25.41 -58.16
CA ILE A 23 -8.93 -26.67 -58.33
C ILE A 23 -8.91 -27.03 -59.82
N ASN A 24 -8.39 -28.21 -60.14
CA ASN A 24 -8.58 -28.81 -61.46
C ASN A 24 -10.06 -29.18 -61.61
N SER A 25 -10.85 -28.26 -62.15
CA SER A 25 -12.18 -28.56 -62.68
C SER A 25 -12.08 -28.68 -64.21
N ALA A 26 -13.07 -29.36 -64.81
CA ALA A 26 -13.16 -29.68 -66.24
C ALA A 26 -12.77 -28.48 -67.15
N PRO A 27 -12.41 -28.72 -68.45
CA PRO A 27 -11.57 -27.82 -69.25
C PRO A 27 -11.99 -26.35 -69.44
N ASN A 28 -13.14 -25.90 -68.94
CA ASN A 28 -13.69 -24.56 -69.15
C ASN A 28 -14.28 -23.90 -67.89
N CYS A 29 -13.90 -24.32 -66.67
CA CYS A 29 -14.31 -23.61 -65.44
C CYS A 29 -13.17 -22.75 -64.88
N ARG A 30 -13.38 -21.43 -64.84
CA ARG A 30 -12.56 -20.47 -64.07
C ARG A 30 -13.33 -20.12 -62.81
N ILE A 31 -12.77 -20.43 -61.64
CA ILE A 31 -13.26 -19.95 -60.36
C ILE A 31 -12.30 -18.84 -59.93
N GLU A 32 -12.79 -17.60 -59.90
CA GLU A 32 -12.06 -16.47 -59.34
C GLU A 32 -12.55 -16.27 -57.89
N SER A 33 -11.68 -16.52 -56.92
CA SER A 33 -11.93 -16.19 -55.51
C SER A 33 -11.21 -14.90 -55.15
N SER A 34 -11.93 -13.97 -54.52
CA SER A 34 -11.32 -12.83 -53.82
C SER A 34 -11.85 -12.82 -52.39
N LEU A 35 -10.93 -12.84 -51.41
CA LEU A 35 -11.25 -12.65 -50.01
C LEU A 35 -10.92 -11.20 -49.66
N SER A 36 -11.93 -10.42 -49.32
CA SER A 36 -11.76 -9.03 -48.86
C SER A 36 -11.94 -9.02 -47.34
N LEU A 37 -10.85 -8.85 -46.58
CA LEU A 37 -10.92 -8.51 -45.17
C LEU A 37 -11.05 -6.98 -45.09
N PHE A 38 -12.17 -6.49 -44.55
CA PHE A 38 -12.33 -5.06 -44.26
C PHE A 38 -11.97 -4.80 -42.81
N ASP A 39 -11.09 -3.83 -42.56
CA ASP A 39 -10.85 -3.28 -41.23
C ASP A 39 -12.14 -2.63 -40.71
N VAL A 40 -12.67 -3.14 -39.60
CA VAL A 40 -13.78 -2.53 -38.88
C VAL A 40 -13.22 -1.82 -37.64
N PRO A 41 -13.58 -0.56 -37.36
CA PRO A 41 -13.13 0.13 -36.15
C PRO A 41 -13.61 -0.57 -34.88
N ALA A 42 -12.79 -0.47 -33.83
CA ALA A 42 -12.76 -1.26 -32.58
C ALA A 42 -14.03 -1.29 -31.69
N ALA A 43 -15.21 -0.91 -32.15
CA ALA A 43 -16.42 -0.79 -31.32
C ALA A 43 -17.59 -1.70 -31.73
N SER A 44 -17.38 -2.74 -32.54
CA SER A 44 -18.48 -3.62 -32.98
C SER A 44 -18.01 -5.04 -33.27
N TYR A 45 -17.77 -5.86 -32.24
CA TYR A 45 -17.50 -7.28 -32.43
C TYR A 45 -18.79 -8.10 -32.27
N GLY A 46 -19.30 -8.63 -33.39
CA GLY A 46 -20.47 -9.51 -33.34
C GLY A 46 -21.13 -9.90 -34.66
N VAL A 47 -20.63 -9.53 -35.85
CA VAL A 47 -21.23 -9.99 -37.12
C VAL A 47 -20.15 -10.41 -38.12
N TRP A 48 -20.04 -11.72 -38.33
CA TRP A 48 -19.34 -12.28 -39.49
C TRP A 48 -20.37 -12.50 -40.60
N HIS A 49 -20.25 -11.78 -41.72
CA HIS A 49 -21.03 -12.06 -42.91
C HIS A 49 -20.38 -13.21 -43.70
N ALA A 50 -21.09 -14.33 -43.83
CA ALA A 50 -20.73 -15.38 -44.77
C ALA A 50 -21.14 -14.96 -46.19
N VAL A 51 -20.18 -14.87 -47.12
CA VAL A 51 -20.45 -14.66 -48.54
C VAL A 51 -20.77 -16.00 -49.19
N ILE A 52 -21.98 -16.14 -49.74
CA ILE A 52 -22.42 -17.33 -50.49
C ILE A 52 -21.99 -17.19 -51.96
N TYR A 53 -21.33 -18.21 -52.52
CA TYR A 53 -20.93 -18.24 -53.93
C TYR A 53 -22.12 -18.49 -54.87
N ARG A 54 -22.19 -17.74 -55.98
CA ARG A 54 -22.96 -18.12 -57.18
C ARG A 54 -21.99 -18.47 -58.31
N ALA A 55 -22.16 -19.66 -58.90
CA ALA A 55 -21.50 -20.02 -60.14
C ALA A 55 -22.30 -19.44 -61.33
N TYR A 56 -21.61 -18.81 -62.29
CA TYR A 56 -22.16 -18.45 -63.60
C TYR A 56 -21.41 -19.24 -64.67
N SER A 57 -22.15 -19.92 -65.56
CA SER A 57 -21.60 -20.44 -66.82
C SER A 57 -21.79 -19.39 -67.91
N GLY A 58 -20.70 -18.95 -68.54
CA GLY A 58 -20.71 -18.02 -69.66
C GLY A 58 -20.81 -18.73 -71.01
N ASP A 59 -21.91 -18.44 -71.73
CA ASP A 59 -22.20 -18.49 -73.16
C ASP A 59 -21.95 -19.75 -74.05
N ALA A 60 -23.09 -20.28 -74.54
CA ALA A 60 -23.45 -20.94 -75.84
C ALA A 60 -22.39 -21.78 -76.59
N ALA A 61 -22.59 -23.03 -77.07
CA ALA A 61 -23.68 -23.98 -77.33
C ALA A 61 -23.00 -25.34 -77.75
N PRO A 62 -23.64 -26.49 -78.11
CA PRO A 62 -25.06 -26.76 -78.37
C PRO A 62 -25.66 -27.93 -77.56
N ALA A 63 -26.97 -28.11 -77.75
CA ALA A 63 -27.86 -29.11 -77.17
C ALA A 63 -27.21 -30.44 -76.79
N ALA A 64 -26.94 -30.62 -75.50
CA ALA A 64 -26.93 -31.92 -74.85
C ALA A 64 -27.96 -31.84 -73.72
N THR A 65 -28.98 -32.69 -73.80
CA THR A 65 -29.90 -32.98 -72.70
C THR A 65 -29.08 -33.35 -71.46
N TYR A 66 -28.92 -32.41 -70.54
CA TYR A 66 -28.34 -32.65 -69.23
C TYR A 66 -29.45 -33.16 -68.31
N SER A 67 -29.38 -34.44 -67.95
CA SER A 67 -30.23 -35.08 -66.93
C SER A 67 -29.68 -34.69 -65.56
N PRO A 68 -30.50 -34.19 -64.61
CA PRO A 68 -30.04 -33.80 -63.30
C PRO A 68 -30.06 -35.02 -62.36
N ASP A 69 -29.27 -36.05 -62.66
CA ASP A 69 -29.06 -37.17 -61.74
C ASP A 69 -27.55 -37.30 -61.49
N ASP A 70 -27.19 -37.19 -60.21
CA ASP A 70 -25.83 -37.26 -59.63
C ASP A 70 -25.03 -35.95 -59.48
N ASN A 71 -25.66 -34.89 -58.96
CA ASN A 71 -24.95 -33.76 -58.37
C ASN A 71 -24.98 -33.81 -56.84
N ASN A 72 -24.27 -34.76 -56.24
CA ASN A 72 -23.91 -34.66 -54.83
C ASN A 72 -22.38 -34.70 -54.68
N SER A 73 -21.71 -33.67 -55.17
CA SER A 73 -20.35 -33.34 -54.74
C SER A 73 -20.47 -32.40 -53.54
N THR A 74 -20.51 -32.97 -52.34
CA THR A 74 -20.31 -32.19 -51.12
C THR A 74 -18.85 -31.74 -51.09
N MET A 75 -18.62 -30.43 -51.22
CA MET A 75 -17.32 -29.83 -51.00
C MET A 75 -17.18 -29.58 -49.50
N GLU A 76 -16.34 -30.36 -48.83
CA GLU A 76 -16.03 -30.13 -47.41
C GLU A 76 -14.99 -29.03 -47.34
N MET A 77 -15.39 -27.85 -46.87
CA MET A 77 -14.51 -26.70 -46.71
C MET A 77 -14.01 -26.67 -45.27
N GLN A 78 -12.79 -27.18 -45.04
CA GLN A 78 -12.12 -27.07 -43.75
C GLN A 78 -11.39 -25.73 -43.67
N PHE A 79 -11.76 -24.89 -42.71
CA PHE A 79 -10.96 -23.73 -42.31
C PHE A 79 -10.26 -24.08 -40.99
N TYR A 80 -8.94 -23.93 -40.98
CA TYR A 80 -8.16 -23.97 -39.75
C TYR A 80 -8.17 -22.57 -39.16
N VAL A 81 -8.85 -22.39 -38.03
CA VAL A 81 -8.62 -21.22 -37.18
C VAL A 81 -7.30 -21.50 -36.49
N ASN A 82 -6.26 -20.74 -36.84
CA ASN A 82 -5.03 -20.78 -36.07
C ASN A 82 -5.32 -20.18 -34.70
N GLN A 83 -5.47 -21.01 -33.68
CA GLN A 83 -5.75 -20.55 -32.32
C GLN A 83 -4.59 -19.69 -31.80
N ASP A 84 -3.38 -19.90 -32.31
CA ASP A 84 -2.17 -19.12 -32.00
C ASP A 84 -2.18 -17.71 -32.62
N ALA A 85 -3.13 -17.39 -33.51
CA ALA A 85 -3.33 -16.03 -34.04
C ALA A 85 -4.41 -15.24 -33.27
N LEU A 86 -5.08 -15.88 -32.29
CA LEU A 86 -6.01 -15.23 -31.36
C LEU A 86 -5.36 -14.94 -29.99
N SER A 87 -4.08 -15.29 -29.80
CA SER A 87 -3.32 -15.02 -28.57
C SER A 87 -2.69 -13.63 -28.56
N HIS A 88 -3.44 -12.59 -28.97
CA HIS A 88 -3.02 -11.26 -28.55
C HIS A 88 -3.42 -11.15 -27.08
N ASP A 89 -2.50 -11.55 -26.20
CA ASP A 89 -2.55 -11.13 -24.82
C ASP A 89 -2.81 -9.63 -24.81
N ILE A 90 -3.80 -9.19 -24.04
CA ILE A 90 -4.10 -7.77 -23.85
C ILE A 90 -3.71 -7.43 -22.42
N PRO A 91 -3.34 -6.17 -22.12
CA PRO A 91 -3.06 -5.78 -20.75
C PRO A 91 -4.22 -6.18 -19.82
N PRO A 92 -3.93 -6.56 -18.58
CA PRO A 92 -4.96 -6.96 -17.65
C PRO A 92 -5.85 -5.75 -17.30
N VAL A 93 -6.85 -5.95 -16.45
CA VAL A 93 -7.67 -4.88 -15.91
C VAL A 93 -7.74 -5.03 -14.40
N ILE A 94 -7.31 -4.00 -13.66
CA ILE A 94 -7.55 -3.92 -12.23
C ILE A 94 -8.94 -3.31 -12.01
N THR A 95 -9.88 -4.13 -11.55
CA THR A 95 -11.28 -3.72 -11.39
C THR A 95 -11.59 -3.10 -10.03
N ALA A 96 -10.78 -3.39 -9.00
CA ALA A 96 -10.97 -2.85 -7.66
C ALA A 96 -9.66 -2.85 -6.85
N VAL A 97 -9.48 -1.81 -6.02
CA VAL A 97 -8.40 -1.66 -5.04
C VAL A 97 -9.02 -1.24 -3.71
N ASN A 98 -8.90 -2.07 -2.67
CA ASN A 98 -9.60 -1.87 -1.41
C ASN A 98 -8.69 -2.16 -0.22
N LEU A 99 -8.82 -1.36 0.85
CA LEU A 99 -8.12 -1.56 2.11
C LEU A 99 -9.04 -2.26 3.11
N TYR A 100 -8.51 -3.26 3.79
CA TYR A 100 -9.19 -4.06 4.81
C TYR A 100 -8.39 -4.10 6.10
N ASP A 101 -9.08 -4.35 7.21
CA ASP A 101 -8.44 -4.78 8.45
C ASP A 101 -7.70 -6.10 8.24
N GLY A 102 -6.69 -6.40 9.06
CA GLY A 102 -5.84 -7.60 8.90
C GLY A 102 -6.60 -8.94 8.93
N ASP A 103 -7.78 -9.01 9.55
CA ASP A 103 -8.62 -10.22 9.55
C ASP A 103 -9.52 -10.37 8.30
N ARG A 104 -9.51 -9.36 7.42
CA ARG A 104 -10.33 -9.24 6.20
C ARG A 104 -11.85 -9.24 6.46
N LEU A 105 -12.31 -8.95 7.68
CA LEU A 105 -13.74 -8.95 8.02
C LEU A 105 -14.44 -7.63 7.65
N GLY A 106 -13.69 -6.55 7.46
CA GLY A 106 -14.23 -5.23 7.09
C GLY A 106 -13.20 -4.38 6.34
N GLU A 107 -13.71 -3.46 5.51
CA GLU A 107 -12.86 -2.43 4.92
C GLU A 107 -12.36 -1.47 6.00
N ALA A 108 -11.06 -1.20 6.00
CA ALA A 108 -10.48 -0.24 6.92
C ALA A 108 -10.58 1.18 6.36
N ALA A 109 -11.02 2.11 7.20
CA ALA A 109 -11.07 3.53 6.87
C ALA A 109 -9.73 4.26 7.09
N ALA A 110 -8.83 3.66 7.86
CA ALA A 110 -7.52 4.19 8.19
C ALA A 110 -6.54 3.05 8.47
N MET A 111 -5.27 3.30 8.20
CA MET A 111 -4.17 2.46 8.61
C MET A 111 -3.67 2.87 10.00
N THR A 112 -3.17 1.90 10.77
CA THR A 112 -2.56 2.13 12.09
C THR A 112 -1.17 1.53 12.08
N PRO A 113 -0.11 2.30 12.38
CA PRO A 113 1.23 1.76 12.50
C PRO A 113 1.30 0.53 13.42
N GLN A 114 2.11 -0.44 13.03
CA GLN A 114 2.35 -1.69 13.76
C GLN A 114 1.11 -2.58 13.95
N THR A 115 0.02 -2.30 13.23
CA THR A 115 -1.19 -3.14 13.15
C THR A 115 -1.29 -3.73 11.75
N GLU A 116 -1.70 -5.00 11.63
CA GLU A 116 -1.85 -5.65 10.33
C GLU A 116 -3.09 -5.13 9.59
N HIS A 117 -2.91 -4.85 8.30
CA HIS A 117 -3.90 -4.45 7.31
C HIS A 117 -3.73 -5.30 6.05
N ALA A 118 -4.75 -5.31 5.20
CA ALA A 118 -4.69 -5.99 3.92
C ALA A 118 -5.17 -5.10 2.76
N VAL A 119 -4.43 -5.10 1.65
CA VAL A 119 -4.93 -4.57 0.37
C VAL A 119 -5.45 -5.72 -0.49
N LYS A 120 -6.70 -5.59 -0.92
CA LYS A 120 -7.33 -6.47 -1.92
C LYS A 120 -7.27 -5.80 -3.29
N ILE A 121 -6.70 -6.51 -4.27
CA ILE A 121 -6.72 -6.12 -5.68
C ILE A 121 -7.50 -7.17 -6.47
N THR A 122 -8.57 -6.77 -7.14
CA THR A 122 -9.33 -7.66 -8.03
C THR A 122 -8.90 -7.43 -9.48
N ILE A 123 -8.38 -8.48 -10.11
CA ILE A 123 -7.83 -8.42 -11.47
C ILE A 123 -8.69 -9.26 -12.41
N PHE A 124 -8.87 -8.78 -13.64
CA PHE A 124 -9.33 -9.55 -14.77
C PHE A 124 -8.20 -9.64 -15.80
N ASP A 125 -7.94 -10.83 -16.30
CA ASP A 125 -7.06 -11.09 -17.43
C ASP A 125 -7.86 -11.81 -18.52
N SER A 126 -7.60 -11.48 -19.79
CA SER A 126 -8.37 -12.00 -20.92
C SER A 126 -8.15 -13.50 -21.17
N TYR A 127 -7.03 -14.06 -20.70
CA TYR A 127 -6.69 -15.45 -20.87
C TYR A 127 -6.69 -16.19 -19.54
N THR A 128 -5.67 -16.01 -18.71
CA THR A 128 -5.57 -16.58 -17.36
C THR A 128 -4.66 -15.73 -16.51
N LEU A 129 -4.92 -15.66 -15.20
CA LEU A 129 -4.09 -14.91 -14.26
C LEU A 129 -2.66 -15.46 -14.15
N SER A 130 -2.38 -16.67 -14.65
CA SER A 130 -1.03 -17.22 -14.78
C SER A 130 -0.09 -16.40 -15.66
N ASP A 131 -0.64 -15.57 -16.55
CA ASP A 131 0.14 -14.81 -17.54
C ASP A 131 0.63 -13.48 -16.96
N LEU A 132 0.12 -13.09 -15.79
CA LEU A 132 0.67 -11.98 -15.02
C LEU A 132 2.12 -12.29 -14.61
N SER A 133 2.99 -11.32 -14.80
CA SER A 133 4.37 -11.35 -14.31
C SER A 133 4.45 -10.91 -12.85
N TYR A 134 3.74 -9.83 -12.50
CA TYR A 134 3.65 -9.36 -11.12
C TYR A 134 2.37 -8.58 -10.86
N VAL A 135 2.06 -8.45 -9.57
CA VAL A 135 1.09 -7.49 -9.04
C VAL A 135 1.81 -6.65 -7.99
N ARG A 136 1.61 -5.33 -8.02
CA ARG A 136 2.29 -4.36 -7.16
C ARG A 136 1.29 -3.43 -6.49
N VAL A 137 1.52 -3.16 -5.21
CA VAL A 137 0.80 -2.17 -4.41
C VAL A 137 1.81 -1.11 -3.96
N ILE A 138 1.53 0.16 -4.21
CA ILE A 138 2.31 1.29 -3.72
C ILE A 138 1.42 2.10 -2.79
N MET A 139 1.76 2.11 -1.51
CA MET A 139 1.18 3.01 -0.53
C MET A 139 2.07 4.22 -0.43
N PHE A 140 1.52 5.41 -0.60
CA PHE A 140 2.31 6.64 -0.54
C PHE A 140 1.56 7.79 0.12
N TYR A 141 2.32 8.60 0.84
CA TYR A 141 1.87 9.84 1.45
C TYR A 141 1.95 10.97 0.43
N ASP A 142 0.85 11.69 0.27
CA ASP A 142 0.73 12.90 -0.55
C ASP A 142 0.41 14.08 0.36
N ALA A 143 1.27 15.11 0.32
CA ALA A 143 1.18 16.27 1.18
C ALA A 143 0.04 17.23 0.80
N ASP A 144 -0.40 17.25 -0.46
CA ASP A 144 -1.57 18.03 -0.89
C ASP A 144 -2.86 17.19 -0.84
N GLY A 145 -2.71 15.86 -0.79
CA GLY A 145 -3.76 14.86 -0.61
C GLY A 145 -4.67 14.67 -1.81
N LEU A 146 -4.29 15.22 -2.96
CA LEU A 146 -4.98 15.06 -4.23
C LEU A 146 -4.21 14.10 -5.11
N TYR A 147 -4.70 12.86 -5.16
CA TYR A 147 -4.08 11.82 -5.98
C TYR A 147 -3.73 12.31 -7.40
N ASN A 148 -2.47 12.15 -7.75
CA ASN A 148 -1.95 12.35 -9.09
C ASN A 148 -1.01 11.20 -9.46
N ALA A 149 -1.17 10.66 -10.67
CA ALA A 149 -0.30 9.59 -11.16
C ALA A 149 1.18 10.01 -11.20
N GLY A 150 1.48 11.31 -11.37
CA GLY A 150 2.85 11.83 -11.34
C GLY A 150 3.53 11.77 -9.97
N ASP A 151 2.77 11.60 -8.89
CA ASP A 151 3.29 11.62 -7.51
C ASP A 151 3.54 10.22 -6.96
N ILE A 152 3.26 9.17 -7.74
CA ILE A 152 3.52 7.79 -7.36
C ILE A 152 5.04 7.59 -7.22
N PRO A 153 5.55 7.23 -6.02
CA PRO A 153 6.98 7.11 -5.80
C PRO A 153 7.55 5.85 -6.45
N ALA A 154 8.75 5.98 -7.04
CA ALA A 154 9.46 4.86 -7.65
C ALA A 154 10.25 4.02 -6.63
N THR A 155 10.47 4.54 -5.41
CA THR A 155 11.24 3.90 -4.34
C THR A 155 10.51 4.00 -3.02
N GLY A 156 10.69 2.99 -2.16
CA GLY A 156 10.19 3.04 -0.78
C GLY A 156 10.92 4.07 0.06
N ASP A 157 10.22 4.56 1.08
CA ASP A 157 10.69 5.53 2.08
C ASP A 157 9.99 5.23 3.41
N THR A 158 10.73 5.22 4.51
CA THR A 158 10.20 4.74 5.81
C THR A 158 9.00 5.55 6.29
N GLN A 159 8.92 6.83 5.90
CA GLN A 159 7.88 7.75 6.31
C GLN A 159 6.77 7.87 5.27
N THR A 160 7.11 7.85 3.98
CA THR A 160 6.22 8.31 2.91
C THR A 160 5.88 7.28 1.85
N ALA A 161 6.53 6.11 1.79
CA ALA A 161 6.25 5.15 0.73
C ALA A 161 6.58 3.68 1.07
N ALA A 162 5.65 2.77 0.79
CA ALA A 162 5.90 1.33 0.82
C ALA A 162 5.40 0.67 -0.47
N ILE A 163 6.30 -0.06 -1.13
CA ILE A 163 6.06 -0.75 -2.39
C ILE A 163 6.07 -2.25 -2.11
N LEU A 164 4.92 -2.90 -2.25
CA LEU A 164 4.73 -4.32 -2.06
C LEU A 164 4.58 -4.99 -3.42
N THR A 165 5.27 -6.10 -3.64
CA THR A 165 5.25 -6.79 -4.94
C THR A 165 5.03 -8.28 -4.73
N CYS A 166 4.06 -8.82 -5.46
CA CYS A 166 3.86 -10.24 -5.69
C CYS A 166 4.47 -10.59 -7.05
N THR A 167 5.54 -11.38 -7.07
CA THR A 167 5.93 -12.08 -8.31
C THR A 167 4.99 -13.27 -8.48
N VAL A 168 4.18 -13.25 -9.54
CA VAL A 168 3.14 -14.26 -9.78
C VAL A 168 3.78 -15.55 -10.27
N GLY A 169 3.27 -16.69 -9.79
CA GLY A 169 3.74 -17.99 -10.24
C GLY A 169 3.17 -19.13 -9.40
N ALA A 170 3.58 -20.37 -9.70
CA ALA A 170 3.14 -21.55 -8.95
C ALA A 170 3.47 -21.46 -7.45
N VAL A 171 4.56 -20.77 -7.11
CA VAL A 171 4.89 -20.34 -5.75
C VAL A 171 5.10 -18.84 -5.80
N PRO A 172 4.20 -18.01 -5.25
CA PRO A 172 4.36 -16.56 -5.28
C PRO A 172 5.54 -16.12 -4.40
N ALA A 173 6.18 -15.02 -4.80
CA ALA A 173 7.16 -14.34 -3.96
C ALA A 173 6.64 -12.96 -3.58
N TRP A 174 6.50 -12.72 -2.28
CA TRP A 174 6.02 -11.47 -1.70
C TRP A 174 7.19 -10.67 -1.16
N THR A 175 7.30 -9.41 -1.56
CA THR A 175 8.40 -8.52 -1.13
C THR A 175 7.87 -7.15 -0.76
N ILE A 176 8.65 -6.42 0.05
CA ILE A 176 8.40 -5.02 0.39
C ILE A 176 9.67 -4.21 0.23
N ASN A 177 9.53 -3.01 -0.36
CA ASN A 177 10.52 -1.95 -0.34
C ASN A 177 9.89 -0.71 0.32
N ALA A 178 10.33 -0.39 1.52
CA ALA A 178 9.83 0.72 2.33
C ALA A 178 10.97 1.55 2.93
N GLY A 179 12.10 1.63 2.22
CA GLY A 179 13.34 2.26 2.71
C GLY A 179 14.21 1.33 3.57
N ALA A 180 15.46 1.76 3.80
CA ALA A 180 16.40 1.03 4.65
C ALA A 180 16.00 1.14 6.13
N ASP A 181 16.27 0.08 6.91
CA ASP A 181 15.99 -0.01 8.35
C ASP A 181 14.51 0.24 8.72
N SER A 182 13.62 0.02 7.75
CA SER A 182 12.18 0.23 7.87
C SER A 182 11.53 -0.75 8.84
N THR A 183 10.53 -0.26 9.58
CA THR A 183 9.64 -1.09 10.41
C THR A 183 8.36 -1.48 9.70
N TRP A 184 8.22 -1.14 8.42
CA TRP A 184 7.17 -1.70 7.56
C TRP A 184 7.42 -3.19 7.32
N ILE A 185 6.36 -3.99 7.37
CA ILE A 185 6.45 -5.44 7.20
C ILE A 185 5.41 -5.89 6.19
N ILE A 186 5.80 -6.80 5.30
CA ILE A 186 4.85 -7.64 4.54
C ILE A 186 4.73 -8.98 5.26
N ASN A 187 3.50 -9.40 5.55
CA ASN A 187 3.25 -10.70 6.17
C ASN A 187 2.97 -11.72 5.06
N ASP A 188 4.06 -12.27 4.51
CA ASP A 188 4.05 -13.20 3.38
C ASP A 188 3.17 -14.43 3.62
N ALA A 189 3.14 -14.95 4.85
CA ALA A 189 2.35 -16.11 5.26
C ALA A 189 0.84 -15.86 5.18
N ASN A 190 0.41 -14.60 5.30
CA ASN A 190 -0.99 -14.20 5.18
C ASN A 190 -1.34 -13.71 3.77
N CYS A 191 -0.36 -13.37 2.94
CA CYS A 191 -0.59 -12.95 1.56
C CYS A 191 -1.14 -14.09 0.70
N GLU A 192 -1.97 -13.76 -0.28
CA GLU A 192 -2.68 -14.75 -1.10
C GLU A 192 -2.80 -14.28 -2.55
N GLN A 193 -2.46 -15.17 -3.49
CA GLN A 193 -2.80 -15.03 -4.90
C GLN A 193 -4.01 -15.94 -5.21
N PRO A 194 -4.84 -15.60 -6.21
CA PRO A 194 -6.00 -16.41 -6.57
C PRO A 194 -5.63 -17.69 -7.34
N ASP A 195 -6.65 -18.46 -7.73
CA ASP A 195 -6.49 -19.53 -8.71
C ASP A 195 -6.02 -18.96 -10.06
N LEU A 196 -4.77 -19.26 -10.42
CA LEU A 196 -4.14 -18.73 -11.63
C LEU A 196 -4.73 -19.32 -12.93
N SER A 197 -5.54 -20.38 -12.86
CA SER A 197 -6.25 -20.91 -14.03
C SER A 197 -7.54 -20.15 -14.37
N ALA A 198 -7.97 -19.25 -13.48
CA ALA A 198 -9.09 -18.36 -13.72
C ALA A 198 -8.68 -17.11 -14.51
N THR A 199 -9.66 -16.45 -15.12
CA THR A 199 -9.52 -15.13 -15.75
C THR A 199 -9.73 -13.98 -14.77
N THR A 200 -10.20 -14.25 -13.55
CA THR A 200 -10.43 -13.21 -12.54
C THR A 200 -10.21 -13.74 -11.13
N GLY A 201 -9.74 -12.87 -10.25
CA GLY A 201 -9.38 -13.25 -8.89
C GLY A 201 -8.84 -12.09 -8.08
N ASP A 202 -8.73 -12.36 -6.78
CA ASP A 202 -8.30 -11.40 -5.78
C ASP A 202 -6.88 -11.71 -5.31
N PHE A 203 -6.00 -10.71 -5.38
CA PHE A 203 -4.71 -10.71 -4.72
C PHE A 203 -4.84 -9.99 -3.36
N TRP A 204 -4.32 -10.62 -2.31
CA TRP A 204 -4.33 -10.09 -0.95
C TRP A 204 -2.91 -9.84 -0.47
N PHE A 205 -2.58 -8.57 -0.26
CA PHE A 205 -1.32 -8.13 0.32
C PHE A 205 -1.53 -7.79 1.79
N HIS A 206 -0.97 -8.59 2.70
CA HIS A 206 -1.00 -8.30 4.13
C HIS A 206 0.27 -7.61 4.59
N PHE A 207 0.11 -6.57 5.39
CA PHE A 207 1.22 -5.71 5.78
C PHE A 207 0.97 -4.98 7.10
N GLN A 208 2.03 -4.46 7.69
CA GLN A 208 1.99 -3.58 8.84
C GLN A 208 2.68 -2.26 8.49
N PRO A 209 2.01 -1.11 8.63
CA PRO A 209 2.65 0.18 8.45
C PRO A 209 3.77 0.40 9.48
N GLY A 210 4.87 1.02 9.04
CA GLY A 210 6.01 1.32 9.89
C GLY A 210 5.69 2.34 10.99
N LYS A 211 6.48 2.32 12.07
CA LYS A 211 6.34 3.19 13.25
C LYS A 211 6.32 4.66 12.90
N VAL A 212 7.03 5.05 11.84
CA VAL A 212 7.18 6.43 11.39
C VAL A 212 6.45 6.73 10.08
N ALA A 213 5.53 5.86 9.64
CA ALA A 213 4.68 6.12 8.49
C ALA A 213 3.80 7.36 8.73
N THR A 214 4.06 8.46 8.02
CA THR A 214 3.54 9.81 8.31
C THR A 214 2.05 9.83 8.64
N ALA A 215 1.71 10.34 9.82
CA ALA A 215 0.33 10.50 10.26
C ALA A 215 -0.42 11.47 9.34
N THR A 216 -1.70 11.18 9.15
CA THR A 216 -2.58 12.13 8.47
C THR A 216 -3.02 13.22 9.45
N GLU A 217 -2.67 14.47 9.15
CA GLU A 217 -3.14 15.60 9.94
C GLU A 217 -4.65 15.81 9.76
N THR A 218 -5.40 15.83 10.86
CA THR A 218 -6.87 15.98 10.84
C THR A 218 -7.33 17.30 10.23
N ALA A 219 -6.50 18.35 10.29
CA ALA A 219 -6.79 19.67 9.72
C ALA A 219 -6.19 19.88 8.32
N GLY A 220 -5.38 18.93 7.83
CA GLY A 220 -4.63 19.03 6.58
C GLY A 220 -5.32 18.33 5.41
N ALA A 221 -4.94 18.74 4.20
CA ALA A 221 -5.35 18.07 2.97
C ALA A 221 -4.61 16.75 2.76
N ALA A 222 -3.39 16.61 3.30
CA ALA A 222 -2.51 15.46 3.09
C ALA A 222 -3.17 14.10 3.37
N ARG A 223 -2.95 13.11 2.49
CA ARG A 223 -3.54 11.76 2.58
C ARG A 223 -2.57 10.69 2.13
N TRP A 224 -2.86 9.46 2.52
CA TRP A 224 -2.27 8.29 1.90
C TRP A 224 -3.13 7.84 0.72
N HIS A 225 -2.45 7.32 -0.30
CA HIS A 225 -3.08 6.71 -1.46
C HIS A 225 -2.52 5.30 -1.65
N ILE A 226 -3.32 4.44 -2.27
CA ILE A 226 -2.95 3.10 -2.69
C ILE A 226 -3.00 3.10 -4.20
N TYR A 227 -1.86 2.94 -4.86
CA TYR A 227 -1.77 2.65 -6.28
C TYR A 227 -1.54 1.15 -6.47
N ALA A 228 -2.25 0.55 -7.41
CA ALA A 228 -2.11 -0.85 -7.77
C ALA A 228 -1.73 -0.97 -9.24
N GLU A 229 -0.85 -1.92 -9.54
CA GLU A 229 -0.42 -2.20 -10.88
C GLU A 229 -0.28 -3.71 -11.09
N ALA A 230 -0.64 -4.18 -12.28
CA ALA A 230 -0.49 -5.56 -12.70
C ALA A 230 0.04 -5.59 -14.12
N GLU A 231 1.04 -6.41 -14.39
CA GLU A 231 1.69 -6.47 -15.71
C GLU A 231 1.67 -7.90 -16.26
N ASN A 232 1.30 -8.05 -17.53
CA ASN A 232 1.52 -9.25 -18.32
C ASN A 232 2.40 -8.91 -19.54
N SER A 233 2.51 -9.83 -20.50
CA SER A 233 3.38 -9.65 -21.67
C SER A 233 2.93 -8.52 -22.62
N ALA A 234 1.66 -8.13 -22.55
CA ALA A 234 1.06 -7.10 -23.36
C ALA A 234 1.20 -5.69 -22.75
N GLY A 235 1.41 -5.60 -21.44
CA GLY A 235 1.71 -4.35 -20.74
C GLY A 235 1.04 -4.24 -19.36
N PRO A 236 1.22 -3.08 -18.70
CA PRO A 236 0.68 -2.84 -17.38
C PRO A 236 -0.78 -2.38 -17.42
N ALA A 237 -1.47 -2.62 -16.31
CA ALA A 237 -2.75 -2.05 -15.96
C ALA A 237 -2.66 -1.43 -14.57
N GLU A 238 -3.37 -0.32 -14.38
CA GLU A 238 -3.32 0.47 -13.15
C GLU A 238 -4.72 0.76 -12.61
N ASN A 239 -4.81 0.91 -11.29
CA ASN A 239 -5.98 1.46 -10.60
C ASN A 239 -5.52 1.97 -9.22
N TYR A 240 -6.36 2.71 -8.52
CA TYR A 240 -6.01 3.29 -7.24
C TYR A 240 -7.18 3.35 -6.27
N ARG A 241 -6.86 3.55 -5.00
CA ARG A 241 -7.76 3.99 -3.95
C ARG A 241 -7.13 5.17 -3.25
N ASP A 242 -7.84 6.28 -3.18
CA ASP A 242 -7.35 7.52 -2.61
C ASP A 242 -7.90 7.80 -1.21
N ASN A 243 -7.38 8.85 -0.59
CA ASN A 243 -7.93 9.45 0.63
C ASN A 243 -7.98 8.47 1.82
N ILE A 244 -6.89 7.72 2.02
CA ILE A 244 -6.68 6.87 3.19
C ILE A 244 -5.99 7.66 4.28
N ASN A 245 -6.46 7.50 5.53
CA ASN A 245 -5.82 8.11 6.68
C ASN A 245 -4.77 7.17 7.28
N MET A 246 -3.70 7.74 7.85
CA MET A 246 -2.78 7.06 8.75
C MET A 246 -2.95 7.61 10.17
N ASN A 247 -3.28 6.74 11.12
CA ASN A 247 -3.45 7.12 12.52
C ASN A 247 -2.11 7.52 13.15
N TRP A 248 -2.18 8.42 14.15
CA TRP A 248 -1.00 8.82 14.91
C TRP A 248 -0.48 7.65 15.77
N TYR A 249 0.83 7.52 15.81
CA TYR A 249 1.58 6.56 16.61
C TYR A 249 2.68 7.28 17.38
N GLY A 250 2.83 6.90 18.65
CA GLY A 250 3.89 7.39 19.52
C GLY A 250 4.37 6.30 20.47
N GLU A 251 5.68 6.16 20.56
CA GLU A 251 6.39 5.27 21.46
C GLU A 251 7.40 6.08 22.27
N ILE A 252 7.56 5.72 23.54
CA ILE A 252 8.48 6.39 24.47
C ILE A 252 9.28 5.35 25.24
N THR A 253 10.59 5.57 25.32
CA THR A 253 11.49 4.82 26.19
C THR A 253 12.13 5.79 27.18
N VAL A 254 11.91 5.58 28.48
CA VAL A 254 12.58 6.35 29.54
C VAL A 254 13.80 5.57 29.98
N SER A 255 15.00 6.06 29.66
CA SER A 255 16.27 5.38 29.97
C SER A 255 16.78 5.68 31.38
N THR A 256 16.27 6.74 32.02
CA THR A 256 16.60 7.07 33.40
C THR A 256 15.78 6.19 34.37
N PRO A 257 16.42 5.26 35.10
CA PRO A 257 15.69 4.21 35.83
C PRO A 257 15.04 4.71 37.12
N ALA A 258 15.60 5.73 37.75
CA ALA A 258 15.10 6.32 38.99
C ALA A 258 15.50 7.79 39.10
N ILE A 259 14.68 8.55 39.81
CA ILE A 259 14.93 9.95 40.18
C ILE A 259 15.11 9.97 41.70
N ASP A 260 16.30 10.38 42.14
CA ASP A 260 16.64 10.53 43.55
C ASP A 260 17.12 11.96 43.80
N PHE A 261 16.30 12.76 44.48
CA PHE A 261 16.63 14.13 44.87
C PHE A 261 17.58 14.19 46.07
N GLY A 262 17.92 13.05 46.67
CA GLY A 262 18.76 12.96 47.86
C GLY A 262 18.08 13.59 49.09
N SER A 263 18.87 14.29 49.90
CA SER A 263 18.36 14.99 51.08
C SER A 263 17.80 16.36 50.70
N VAL A 264 16.49 16.53 50.87
CA VAL A 264 15.76 17.76 50.52
C VAL A 264 15.37 18.49 51.81
N ALA A 265 15.75 19.76 51.92
CA ALA A 265 15.42 20.57 53.09
C ALA A 265 13.94 21.01 53.08
N LEU A 266 13.32 21.06 54.26
CA LEU A 266 11.99 21.65 54.41
C LEU A 266 12.00 23.11 53.96
N GLY A 267 10.98 23.50 53.21
CA GLY A 267 10.83 24.86 52.69
C GLY A 267 11.82 25.23 51.57
N SER A 268 12.60 24.28 51.06
CA SER A 268 13.46 24.50 49.90
C SER A 268 12.64 24.82 48.65
N ASP A 269 13.17 25.71 47.82
CA ASP A 269 12.55 26.12 46.55
C ASP A 269 13.01 25.22 45.40
N PHE A 270 12.38 25.37 44.23
CA PHE A 270 12.71 24.55 43.05
C PHE A 270 14.20 24.60 42.69
N ALA A 271 14.81 25.79 42.75
CA ALA A 271 16.21 25.99 42.37
C ALA A 271 17.19 25.20 43.25
N ASP A 272 16.77 24.79 44.45
CA ASP A 272 17.60 24.07 45.41
C ASP A 272 17.68 22.57 45.07
N ASN A 273 16.66 22.02 44.39
CA ASN A 273 16.53 20.58 44.16
C ASN A 273 16.30 20.22 42.67
N PRO A 274 17.24 20.54 41.75
CA PRO A 274 17.19 20.06 40.38
C PRO A 274 17.59 18.57 40.28
N PHE A 275 16.91 17.85 39.39
CA PHE A 275 17.34 16.55 38.89
C PHE A 275 17.46 16.65 37.35
N PRO A 276 18.67 16.89 36.83
CA PRO A 276 18.91 17.04 35.39
C PRO A 276 19.09 15.68 34.70
N ASP A 277 19.37 15.74 33.39
CA ASP A 277 19.85 14.64 32.57
C ASP A 277 18.90 13.42 32.50
N ILE A 278 17.59 13.68 32.56
CA ILE A 278 16.59 12.65 32.31
C ILE A 278 16.55 12.34 30.82
N SER A 279 16.92 11.11 30.46
CA SER A 279 17.04 10.65 29.09
C SER A 279 15.77 9.93 28.65
N ILE A 280 15.13 10.47 27.61
CA ILE A 280 13.90 9.92 27.04
C ILE A 280 14.05 9.86 25.51
N THR A 281 13.79 8.69 24.93
CA THR A 281 13.72 8.52 23.48
C THR A 281 12.26 8.46 23.05
N TYR A 282 11.91 9.26 22.04
CA TYR A 282 10.58 9.31 21.43
C TYR A 282 10.65 8.78 20.00
N ILE A 283 9.71 7.93 19.60
CA ILE A 283 9.47 7.55 18.20
C ILE A 283 8.02 7.93 17.89
N CYS A 284 7.79 8.66 16.80
CA CYS A 284 6.45 9.05 16.38
C CYS A 284 6.38 9.28 14.87
N ASN A 285 5.16 9.16 14.33
CA ASN A 285 4.90 9.39 12.92
C ASN A 285 4.30 10.76 12.59
N GLY A 286 4.29 11.70 13.53
CA GLY A 286 3.74 13.04 13.33
C GLY A 286 4.18 14.00 14.44
N ASP A 287 3.66 15.21 14.43
CA ASP A 287 3.86 16.14 15.54
C ASP A 287 3.37 15.55 16.86
N TYR A 288 4.04 15.91 17.95
CA TYR A 288 3.73 15.36 19.27
C TYR A 288 4.03 16.32 20.41
N ARG A 289 3.38 16.05 21.53
CA ARG A 289 3.58 16.67 22.84
C ARG A 289 4.32 15.72 23.76
N GLN A 290 5.37 16.22 24.39
CA GLN A 290 6.06 15.55 25.49
C GLN A 290 5.34 15.90 26.78
N GLN A 291 4.86 14.88 27.48
CA GLN A 291 3.98 15.05 28.63
C GLN A 291 4.57 14.47 29.91
N ILE A 292 4.19 15.05 31.04
CA ILE A 292 4.57 14.59 32.37
C ILE A 292 3.39 14.69 33.33
N ARG A 293 3.30 13.74 34.27
CA ARG A 293 2.45 13.83 35.47
C ARG A 293 3.13 13.15 36.65
N ALA A 294 2.69 13.47 37.85
CA ALA A 294 3.15 12.80 39.06
C ALA A 294 1.99 12.12 39.80
N GLY A 295 2.26 10.94 40.36
CA GLY A 295 1.39 10.32 41.34
C GLY A 295 1.36 11.14 42.62
N SER A 296 0.23 11.11 43.32
CA SER A 296 0.02 11.78 44.60
C SER A 296 -0.92 10.92 45.45
N PRO A 297 -0.65 10.74 46.76
CA PRO A 297 0.52 11.25 47.49
C PRO A 297 1.79 10.41 47.24
N TRP A 298 2.95 10.95 47.64
CA TRP A 298 4.17 10.16 47.86
C TRP A 298 4.22 9.70 49.31
N THR A 299 4.75 8.50 49.58
CA THR A 299 4.65 7.85 50.89
C THR A 299 6.00 7.55 51.51
N GLY A 300 6.13 7.75 52.81
CA GLY A 300 7.33 7.44 53.60
C GLY A 300 6.92 6.96 55.00
N ASP A 301 7.31 5.75 55.38
CA ASP A 301 7.01 5.05 56.65
C ASP A 301 5.81 5.57 57.47
N GLY A 302 4.59 5.39 56.94
CA GLY A 302 3.34 5.77 57.61
C GLY A 302 2.89 7.22 57.42
N PHE A 303 3.66 8.03 56.71
CA PHE A 303 3.36 9.41 56.34
C PHE A 303 3.16 9.56 54.83
N SER A 304 2.43 10.61 54.44
CA SER A 304 2.14 10.94 53.05
C SER A 304 2.37 12.42 52.80
N VAL A 305 2.99 12.75 51.67
CA VAL A 305 3.09 14.12 51.17
C VAL A 305 2.30 14.25 49.88
N ALA A 306 1.43 15.26 49.79
CA ALA A 306 0.57 15.47 48.63
C ALA A 306 1.22 16.40 47.60
N LEU A 307 0.98 16.14 46.31
CA LEU A 307 1.38 17.05 45.24
C LEU A 307 0.49 18.30 45.26
N ASP A 308 1.11 19.47 45.44
CA ASP A 308 0.53 20.76 45.10
C ASP A 308 0.94 21.15 43.66
N ALA A 309 -0.02 21.16 42.76
CA ALA A 309 0.19 21.50 41.35
C ALA A 309 0.31 23.02 41.10
N ALA A 310 0.00 23.86 42.11
CA ALA A 310 0.11 25.31 42.00
C ALA A 310 1.55 25.82 42.18
N GLY A 311 2.47 24.98 42.67
CA GLY A 311 3.86 25.35 42.91
C GLY A 311 4.10 26.09 44.22
N MET A 312 3.14 26.01 45.14
CA MET A 312 3.13 26.67 46.44
C MET A 312 2.81 25.64 47.53
N PRO A 313 3.67 24.62 47.74
CA PRO A 313 3.35 23.54 48.66
C PRO A 313 3.26 24.05 50.10
N GLY A 314 2.14 23.74 50.74
CA GLY A 314 1.90 24.00 52.16
C GLY A 314 2.45 22.90 53.05
N ASN A 315 1.80 22.68 54.20
CA ASN A 315 2.21 21.66 55.16
C ASN A 315 1.95 20.26 54.61
N ALA A 316 2.92 19.36 54.72
CA ALA A 316 2.84 18.00 54.19
C ALA A 316 2.61 17.93 52.67
N GLU A 317 3.12 18.91 51.91
CA GLU A 317 2.99 18.98 50.46
C GLU A 317 4.34 19.12 49.75
N PHE A 318 4.37 18.76 48.47
CA PHE A 318 5.49 18.99 47.56
C PHE A 318 4.98 19.49 46.21
N SER A 319 5.82 20.17 45.44
CA SER A 319 5.52 20.56 44.06
C SER A 319 6.65 20.15 43.14
N LEU A 320 6.30 19.92 41.87
CA LEU A 320 7.25 19.57 40.82
C LEU A 320 7.14 20.52 39.64
N LYS A 321 8.28 20.80 39.00
CA LYS A 321 8.36 21.45 37.69
C LYS A 321 9.18 20.61 36.73
N ALA A 322 8.92 20.71 35.42
CA ALA A 322 9.66 20.00 34.39
C ALA A 322 9.96 20.87 33.18
N CYS A 323 11.09 20.61 32.53
CA CYS A 323 11.51 21.26 31.29
C CYS A 323 12.35 20.28 30.47
N ASN A 324 12.40 20.46 29.16
CA ASN A 324 13.27 19.69 28.25
C ASN A 324 14.74 20.15 28.28
N ALA A 325 15.07 21.12 29.14
CA ALA A 325 16.41 21.62 29.34
C ALA A 325 16.62 21.98 30.82
N SER A 326 17.86 22.24 31.21
CA SER A 326 18.19 22.79 32.54
C SER A 326 17.86 24.30 32.62
N ASN A 327 16.58 24.64 32.48
CA ASN A 327 16.07 26.01 32.52
C ASN A 327 14.79 26.10 33.37
N LEU A 328 14.94 26.49 34.64
CA LEU A 328 13.84 26.59 35.59
C LEU A 328 12.81 27.67 35.21
N GLU A 329 13.21 28.74 34.51
CA GLU A 329 12.31 29.83 34.11
C GLU A 329 11.28 29.37 33.08
N SER A 330 11.68 28.45 32.20
CA SER A 330 10.81 27.84 31.18
C SER A 330 10.10 26.57 31.67
N ALA A 331 10.35 26.15 32.90
CA ALA A 331 9.81 24.92 33.44
C ALA A 331 8.32 25.04 33.79
N VAL A 332 7.55 24.04 33.38
CA VAL A 332 6.09 23.98 33.60
C VAL A 332 5.77 23.23 34.90
N PRO A 333 4.70 23.60 35.63
CA PRO A 333 4.26 22.86 36.80
C PRO A 333 3.76 21.47 36.40
N VAL A 334 4.09 20.46 37.22
CA VAL A 334 3.59 19.09 37.05
C VAL A 334 2.34 18.90 37.89
N SER A 335 1.32 18.24 37.33
CA SER A 335 0.07 17.93 38.02
C SER A 335 -0.17 16.41 38.10
N THR A 336 -1.32 16.02 38.67
CA THR A 336 -1.78 14.62 38.65
C THR A 336 -2.32 14.19 37.28
N SER A 337 -2.56 15.15 36.37
CA SER A 337 -2.92 14.94 34.97
C SER A 337 -1.73 15.26 34.06
N PHE A 338 -1.69 14.65 32.87
CA PHE A 338 -0.62 14.92 31.92
C PHE A 338 -0.58 16.40 31.53
N THR A 339 0.60 17.00 31.73
CA THR A 339 0.90 18.38 31.35
C THR A 339 1.97 18.35 30.28
N THR A 340 1.81 19.15 29.22
CA THR A 340 2.81 19.27 28.15
C THR A 340 3.94 20.16 28.62
N PHE A 341 5.18 19.67 28.56
CA PHE A 341 6.37 20.44 28.95
C PHE A 341 7.28 20.75 27.75
N ASN A 342 7.06 20.11 26.61
CA ASN A 342 7.73 20.39 25.34
C ASN A 342 6.93 19.77 24.17
N THR A 343 7.31 20.08 22.94
CA THR A 343 6.75 19.50 21.70
C THR A 343 7.87 18.99 20.79
N GLY A 344 7.53 18.11 19.86
CA GLY A 344 8.42 17.67 18.80
C GLY A 344 7.67 17.36 17.51
N THR A 345 8.42 17.04 16.47
CA THR A 345 7.92 16.68 15.13
C THR A 345 8.18 15.20 14.84
N GLN A 346 7.58 14.67 13.78
CA GLN A 346 7.84 13.31 13.30
C GLN A 346 9.34 12.91 13.38
N THR A 347 9.60 11.68 13.82
CA THR A 347 10.96 11.16 14.00
C THR A 347 11.33 10.17 12.90
N GLY A 348 12.62 9.81 12.82
CA GLY A 348 13.06 8.60 12.10
C GLY A 348 12.86 7.32 12.92
N GLU A 349 13.17 6.17 12.31
CA GLU A 349 13.01 4.82 12.91
C GLU A 349 13.82 4.63 14.21
N SER A 350 14.94 5.35 14.37
CA SER A 350 15.75 5.34 15.60
C SER A 350 15.16 6.19 16.73
N GLY A 351 14.16 7.02 16.43
CA GLY A 351 13.62 8.02 17.34
C GLY A 351 14.51 9.23 17.55
N ASN A 352 14.05 10.14 18.41
CA ASN A 352 14.80 11.29 18.92
C ASN A 352 15.04 11.14 20.42
N THR A 353 16.29 11.17 20.86
CA THR A 353 16.66 11.09 22.27
C THR A 353 16.89 12.48 22.84
N GLU A 354 16.03 12.86 23.79
CA GLU A 354 16.17 14.08 24.59
C GLU A 354 16.86 13.71 25.91
N SER A 355 18.11 14.15 26.08
CA SER A 355 18.93 13.82 27.26
C SER A 355 19.04 14.94 28.28
N ALA A 356 18.45 16.11 28.01
CA ALA A 356 18.57 17.30 28.85
C ALA A 356 17.32 17.60 29.71
N ASN A 357 16.35 16.69 29.73
CA ASN A 357 15.13 16.88 30.51
C ASN A 357 15.49 17.03 32.00
N THR A 358 14.92 18.03 32.64
CA THR A 358 15.18 18.35 34.05
C THR A 358 13.86 18.44 34.80
N ILE A 359 13.83 17.87 36.01
CA ILE A 359 12.72 18.02 36.96
C ILE A 359 13.23 18.73 38.21
N TRP A 360 12.43 19.63 38.78
CA TRP A 360 12.74 20.30 40.04
C TRP A 360 11.71 19.96 41.08
N LEU A 361 12.16 19.83 42.33
CA LEU A 361 11.32 19.59 43.50
C LEU A 361 11.31 20.82 44.42
N LYS A 362 10.12 21.17 44.90
CA LYS A 362 9.91 22.14 45.97
C LYS A 362 9.20 21.45 47.12
N LEU A 363 9.61 21.73 48.35
CA LEU A 363 9.08 21.04 49.54
C LEU A 363 8.43 22.02 50.51
N GLY A 364 7.27 21.65 51.06
CA GLY A 364 6.63 22.39 52.14
C GLY A 364 7.54 22.60 53.35
N ALA A 365 7.29 23.68 54.11
CA ALA A 365 8.13 24.07 55.24
C ALA A 365 7.91 23.22 56.52
N GLU A 366 6.76 22.56 56.63
CA GLU A 366 6.35 21.84 57.84
C GLU A 366 5.56 20.56 57.51
N GLY A 367 5.35 19.71 58.52
CA GLY A 367 4.46 18.54 58.41
C GLY A 367 5.06 17.32 57.71
N ILE A 368 6.37 17.35 57.43
CA ILE A 368 7.08 16.29 56.70
C ILE A 368 8.21 15.77 57.60
N PRO A 369 8.03 14.64 58.30
CA PRO A 369 9.11 13.98 59.03
C PRO A 369 10.29 13.61 58.12
N ALA A 370 11.49 13.59 58.69
CA ALA A 370 12.72 13.19 58.00
C ALA A 370 12.71 11.68 57.69
N LEU A 371 12.18 11.32 56.52
CA LEU A 371 12.01 9.97 56.01
C LEU A 371 12.31 9.96 54.50
N THR A 372 12.43 8.78 53.91
CA THR A 372 12.43 8.61 52.46
C THR A 372 10.99 8.52 51.96
N TYR A 373 10.59 9.44 51.07
CA TYR A 373 9.28 9.42 50.42
C TYR A 373 9.42 8.87 49.01
N ASN A 374 8.55 7.93 48.64
CA ASN A 374 8.55 7.28 47.34
C ASN A 374 7.26 7.62 46.58
N GLY A 375 7.39 7.77 45.27
CA GLY A 375 6.29 8.10 44.38
C GLY A 375 6.57 7.66 42.95
N THR A 376 5.68 8.04 42.03
CA THR A 376 5.84 7.73 40.61
C THR A 376 5.69 8.99 39.78
N ILE A 377 6.62 9.21 38.86
CA ILE A 377 6.54 10.21 37.81
C ILE A 377 6.29 9.45 36.51
N TYR A 378 5.34 9.92 35.71
CA TYR A 378 4.99 9.31 34.43
C TYR A 378 5.33 10.30 33.33
N PHE A 379 6.09 9.82 32.35
CA PHE A 379 6.27 10.51 31.08
C PHE A 379 5.27 9.95 30.06
N GLY A 380 4.86 10.80 29.13
CA GLY A 380 3.91 10.46 28.08
C GLY A 380 4.27 11.14 26.77
N ILE A 381 3.73 10.58 25.69
CA ILE A 381 3.75 11.14 24.35
C ILE A 381 2.30 11.15 23.85
N ALA A 382 1.90 12.22 23.19
CA ALA A 382 0.55 12.39 22.64
C ALA A 382 0.62 13.22 21.34
N PRO A 383 -0.34 13.08 20.42
CA PRO A 383 -0.45 13.98 19.28
C PRO A 383 -0.67 15.44 19.72
#